data_AF-Q14RG6-F1
#
_entry.id   AF-Q14RG6-F1
#
_cell.length_a   1.000
_cell.length_b   1.000
_cell.length_c   1.000
_cell.angle_alpha   90.00
_cell.angle_beta   90.00
_cell.angle_gamma   90.00
#
_symmetry.space_group_name_H-M   'P 1'
#
loop_
_entity.id
_entity.type
_entity.pdbx_description
1 polymer ?
#
loop_
_entity_poly.entity_id
_entity_poly.type
_entity_poly.pdbx_seq_one_letter_code
_entity_poly.pdbx_strand_id
1 'polypeptide(L)'
;LLNHSGEYPISKEIMNISKYWLIDEKEAMTKLVEKAHMSSVQKAQVRERAYGLVEKVRKNRLKKSGIDAFMIEYDLSSEEGIVLMCLAEALLRVPDKYTIDLLIKDKLTSAAWKNHVGMEKHL
;
A
#
# COMPACT_ATOMS: atom_id res chain seq x y z
N LEU A 1 38.52 10.24 -26.14
CA LEU A 1 37.51 9.44 -26.86
C LEU A 1 36.11 9.73 -26.31
N LEU A 2 35.70 11.00 -26.31
CA LEU A 2 34.34 11.41 -25.99
C LEU A 2 33.96 12.45 -27.04
N ASN A 3 33.36 11.99 -28.14
CA ASN A 3 32.68 12.90 -29.06
C ASN A 3 31.46 13.45 -28.31
N HIS A 4 31.56 14.71 -27.88
CA HIS A 4 30.42 15.54 -27.51
C HIS A 4 29.68 16.01 -28.77
N SER A 5 29.16 15.06 -29.54
CA SER A 5 28.13 15.30 -30.53
C SER A 5 26.84 14.85 -29.87
N GLY A 6 25.98 15.79 -29.46
CA GLY A 6 24.76 15.57 -28.67
C GLY A 6 23.65 14.77 -29.37
N GLU A 7 24.02 13.84 -30.25
CA GLU A 7 23.10 12.95 -30.96
C GLU A 7 23.33 11.52 -30.46
N TYR A 8 22.57 11.15 -29.43
CA TYR A 8 22.37 9.74 -29.15
C TYR A 8 21.45 9.18 -30.23
N PRO A 9 21.88 8.19 -31.04
CA PRO A 9 21.00 7.59 -32.03
C PRO A 9 19.83 6.94 -31.29
N ILE A 10 18.63 7.54 -31.44
CA ILE A 10 17.42 7.01 -30.83
C ILE A 10 17.16 5.65 -31.48
N SER A 11 17.17 4.60 -30.67
CA SER A 11 16.91 3.26 -31.18
C SER A 11 15.50 3.18 -31.77
N LYS A 12 15.31 2.30 -32.74
CA LYS A 12 14.01 2.11 -33.41
C LYS A 12 12.91 1.71 -32.42
N GLU A 13 13.30 1.02 -31.35
CA GLU A 13 12.46 0.60 -30.23
C GLU A 13 12.00 1.81 -29.41
N ILE A 14 12.90 2.74 -29.07
CA ILE A 14 12.56 3.97 -28.34
C ILE A 14 11.63 4.86 -29.18
N MET A 15 11.87 4.99 -30.49
CA MET A 15 10.95 5.68 -31.40
C MET A 15 9.56 5.02 -31.42
N ASN A 16 9.47 3.69 -31.32
CA ASN A 16 8.19 3.00 -31.26
C ASN A 16 7.45 3.24 -29.93
N ILE A 17 8.16 3.36 -28.80
CA ILE A 17 7.56 3.70 -27.52
C ILE A 17 7.03 5.15 -27.53
N SER A 18 7.82 6.08 -28.07
CA SER A 18 7.44 7.51 -28.15
C SER A 18 6.12 7.74 -28.89
N LYS A 19 5.76 6.89 -29.86
CA LYS A 19 4.46 6.95 -30.57
C LYS A 19 3.25 6.78 -29.65
N TYR A 20 3.41 6.17 -28.49
CA TYR A 20 2.33 5.95 -27.52
C TYR A 20 2.33 6.99 -26.39
N TRP A 21 3.19 8.00 -26.43
CA TRP A 21 3.35 8.97 -25.32
C TRP A 21 2.10 9.80 -25.04
N LEU A 22 1.38 10.22 -26.09
CA LEU A 22 0.14 11.03 -26.01
C LEU A 22 -0.95 10.46 -26.91
N ILE A 23 -1.00 9.14 -27.03
CA ILE A 23 -2.11 8.47 -27.72
C ILE A 23 -3.42 8.72 -26.97
N ASP A 24 -4.52 8.85 -27.71
CA ASP A 24 -5.84 8.95 -27.13
C ASP A 24 -6.19 7.69 -26.31
N GLU A 25 -6.81 7.88 -25.14
CA GLU A 25 -7.13 6.78 -24.21
C GLU A 25 -8.07 5.75 -24.87
N LYS A 26 -9.06 6.20 -25.63
CA LYS A 26 -10.02 5.30 -26.30
C LYS A 26 -9.31 4.49 -27.37
N GLU A 27 -8.40 5.10 -28.12
CA GLU A 27 -7.56 4.40 -29.09
C GLU A 27 -6.67 3.34 -28.41
N ALA A 28 -5.99 3.71 -27.33
CA ALA A 28 -5.15 2.78 -26.57
C ALA A 28 -5.96 1.62 -25.98
N MET A 29 -7.10 1.93 -25.36
CA MET A 29 -7.97 0.95 -24.72
C MET A 29 -8.52 -0.06 -25.73
N THR A 30 -8.94 0.39 -26.91
CA THR A 30 -9.43 -0.50 -27.97
C THR A 30 -8.36 -1.53 -28.36
N LYS A 31 -7.12 -1.08 -28.57
CA LYS A 31 -5.99 -1.97 -28.90
C LYS A 31 -5.63 -2.93 -27.76
N LEU A 32 -5.78 -2.52 -26.50
CA LEU A 32 -5.45 -3.33 -25.34
C LEU A 32 -6.54 -4.36 -25.01
N VAL A 33 -7.82 -4.01 -25.16
CA VAL A 33 -8.96 -4.90 -24.90
C VAL A 33 -8.95 -6.09 -25.86
N GLU A 34 -8.63 -5.86 -27.14
CA GLU A 34 -8.48 -6.94 -28.11
C GLU A 34 -7.40 -7.95 -27.69
N LYS A 35 -6.25 -7.46 -27.21
CA LYS A 35 -5.16 -8.30 -26.71
C LYS A 35 -5.48 -8.99 -25.39
N ALA A 36 -6.28 -8.35 -24.54
CA ALA A 36 -6.72 -8.88 -23.26
C ALA A 36 -7.92 -9.81 -23.38
N HIS A 37 -8.37 -10.14 -24.60
CA HIS A 37 -9.50 -11.04 -24.78
C HIS A 37 -9.17 -12.45 -24.26
N MET A 38 -10.02 -12.94 -23.36
CA MET A 38 -9.89 -14.25 -22.73
C MET A 38 -11.13 -15.09 -22.99
N SER A 39 -10.95 -16.40 -23.21
CA SER A 39 -12.05 -17.33 -23.33
C SER A 39 -12.84 -17.45 -22.02
N SER A 40 -14.08 -17.94 -22.09
CA SER A 40 -14.91 -18.17 -20.91
C SER A 40 -14.25 -19.13 -19.91
N VAL A 41 -13.55 -20.16 -20.42
CA VAL A 41 -12.79 -21.13 -19.61
C VAL A 41 -11.62 -20.45 -18.89
N GLN A 42 -10.82 -19.64 -19.60
CA GLN A 42 -9.71 -18.90 -18.98
C GLN A 42 -10.22 -17.92 -17.92
N LYS A 43 -11.32 -17.22 -18.18
CA LYS A 43 -11.95 -16.32 -17.19
C LYS A 43 -12.40 -17.08 -15.94
N ALA A 44 -12.97 -18.28 -16.09
CA ALA A 44 -13.38 -19.10 -14.96
C ALA A 44 -12.18 -19.55 -14.10
N GLN A 45 -11.09 -20.01 -14.74
CA GLN A 45 -9.86 -20.42 -14.05
C GLN A 45 -9.19 -19.27 -13.31
N VAL A 46 -9.08 -18.09 -13.94
CA VAL A 46 -8.55 -16.89 -13.29
C VAL A 46 -9.40 -16.50 -12.08
N ARG A 47 -10.73 -16.54 -12.24
CA ARG A 47 -11.67 -16.23 -11.16
C ARG A 47 -11.50 -17.17 -9.97
N GLU A 48 -11.47 -18.48 -10.21
CA GLU A 48 -11.29 -19.48 -9.15
C GLU A 48 -9.98 -19.26 -8.39
N ARG A 49 -8.88 -19.05 -9.13
CA ARG A 49 -7.56 -18.78 -8.54
C ARG A 49 -7.56 -17.48 -7.72
N ALA A 50 -8.14 -16.41 -8.26
CA ALA A 50 -8.24 -15.13 -7.57
C ALA A 50 -9.04 -15.26 -6.28
N TYR A 51 -10.18 -15.96 -6.30
CA TYR A 51 -10.97 -16.24 -5.10
C TYR A 51 -10.17 -17.00 -4.05
N GLY A 52 -9.47 -18.07 -4.44
CA GLY A 52 -8.63 -18.84 -3.52
C GLY A 52 -7.52 -18.01 -2.88
N LEU A 53 -6.91 -17.07 -3.63
CA LEU A 53 -5.91 -16.15 -3.10
C LEU A 53 -6.53 -15.15 -2.10
N VAL A 54 -7.65 -14.52 -2.47
CA VAL A 54 -8.36 -13.57 -1.59
C VAL A 54 -8.83 -14.24 -0.31
N GLU A 55 -9.37 -15.45 -0.40
CA GLU A 55 -9.83 -16.21 0.75
C GLU A 55 -8.66 -16.52 1.71
N LYS A 56 -7.51 -16.96 1.18
CA LYS A 56 -6.30 -17.21 1.97
C LYS A 56 -5.80 -15.92 2.65
N VAL A 57 -5.76 -14.79 1.94
CA VAL A 57 -5.37 -13.50 2.53
C VAL A 57 -6.31 -13.11 3.66
N ARG A 58 -7.64 -13.21 3.45
CA ARG A 58 -8.63 -12.87 4.48
C ARG A 58 -8.53 -13.79 5.70
N LYS A 59 -8.38 -15.10 5.51
CA LYS A 59 -8.17 -16.07 6.60
C LYS A 59 -6.88 -15.80 7.39
N ASN A 60 -5.81 -15.39 6.71
CA ASN A 60 -4.52 -15.09 7.35
C ASN A 60 -4.50 -13.71 8.01
N ARG A 61 -5.28 -12.73 7.53
CA ARG A 61 -5.44 -11.42 8.18
C ARG A 61 -6.03 -11.56 9.59
N LEU A 62 -6.98 -12.49 9.77
CA LEU A 62 -7.53 -12.80 11.10
C LEU A 62 -6.49 -13.39 12.07
N LYS A 63 -5.37 -13.91 11.56
CA LYS A 63 -4.29 -14.50 12.37
C LYS A 63 -3.13 -13.54 12.65
N LYS A 64 -3.04 -12.42 11.94
CA LYS A 64 -2.00 -11.39 12.16
C LYS A 64 -2.55 -10.26 13.02
N SER A 65 -2.09 -10.28 14.27
CA SER A 65 -1.81 -9.18 15.21
C SER A 65 -2.65 -7.90 15.14
N GLY A 66 -3.07 -7.39 16.31
CA GLY A 66 -3.77 -6.11 16.49
C GLY A 66 -3.08 -4.88 15.89
N ILE A 67 -1.81 -4.98 15.46
CA ILE A 67 -1.09 -3.95 14.70
C ILE A 67 -1.67 -3.75 13.29
N ASP A 68 -2.09 -4.81 12.60
CA ASP A 68 -2.69 -4.68 11.26
C ASP A 68 -4.08 -4.03 11.33
N ALA A 69 -4.85 -4.32 12.38
CA ALA A 69 -6.14 -3.65 12.64
C ALA A 69 -5.94 -2.18 13.02
N PHE A 70 -4.90 -1.90 13.81
CA PHE A 70 -4.52 -0.56 14.21
C PHE A 70 -3.99 0.30 13.05
N MET A 71 -3.26 -0.26 12.09
CA MET A 71 -2.84 0.45 10.86
C MET A 71 -3.99 0.66 9.86
N ILE A 72 -5.08 -0.11 9.96
CA ILE A 72 -6.31 0.12 9.18
C ILE A 72 -7.14 1.25 9.82
N GLU A 73 -7.21 1.28 11.14
CA GLU A 73 -7.90 2.33 11.91
C GLU A 73 -7.17 3.68 11.82
N TYR A 74 -5.85 3.65 11.94
CA TYR A 74 -4.96 4.79 11.76
C TYR A 74 -4.18 4.59 10.47
N ASP A 75 -4.72 5.09 9.35
CA ASP A 75 -3.99 5.10 8.09
C ASP A 75 -2.59 5.67 8.32
N LEU A 76 -1.55 4.96 7.91
CA LEU A 76 -0.15 5.35 8.13
C LEU A 76 0.21 6.68 7.44
N SER A 77 -0.63 7.13 6.51
CA SER A 77 -0.52 8.44 5.86
C SER A 77 -1.16 9.58 6.66
N SER A 78 -1.97 9.25 7.67
CA SER A 78 -2.58 10.24 8.56
C SER A 78 -1.56 10.82 9.53
N GLU A 79 -1.78 12.07 9.93
CA GLU A 79 -0.97 12.74 10.95
C GLU A 79 -0.93 11.93 12.26
N GLU A 80 -2.05 11.29 12.62
CA GLU A 80 -2.17 10.42 13.78
C GLU A 80 -1.33 9.13 13.62
N GLY A 81 -1.36 8.49 12.45
CA GLY A 81 -0.57 7.28 12.16
C GLY A 81 0.94 7.52 12.16
N ILE A 82 1.40 8.68 11.68
CA ILE A 82 2.81 9.08 11.72
C ILE A 82 3.28 9.27 13.17
N VAL A 83 2.52 9.99 13.99
CA VAL A 83 2.83 10.22 15.41
C VAL A 83 2.92 8.90 16.17
N LEU A 84 2.05 7.96 15.86
CA LEU A 84 1.97 6.65 16.49
C LEU A 84 3.15 5.74 16.15
N MET A 85 3.61 5.80 14.90
CA MET A 85 4.83 5.11 14.46
C MET A 85 6.08 5.71 15.11
N CYS A 86 6.17 7.05 15.19
CA CYS A 86 7.26 7.73 15.89
C CYS A 86 7.28 7.40 17.39
N LEU A 87 6.10 7.29 18.03
CA LEU A 87 6.01 6.88 19.42
C LEU A 87 6.46 5.42 19.61
N ALA A 88 6.04 4.51 18.73
CA ALA A 88 6.49 3.13 18.76
C ALA A 88 8.01 3.02 18.57
N GLU A 89 8.61 3.81 17.67
CA GLU A 89 10.06 3.88 17.48
C GLU A 89 10.77 4.40 18.73
N ALA A 90 10.27 5.48 19.33
CA ALA A 90 10.84 6.03 20.56
C ALA A 90 10.79 5.02 21.71
N LEU A 91 9.70 4.26 21.84
CA LEU A 91 9.55 3.22 22.85
C LEU A 91 10.50 2.03 22.62
N LEU A 92 10.74 1.63 21.36
CA LEU A 92 11.69 0.55 21.03
C LEU A 92 13.16 0.93 21.28
N ARG A 93 13.49 2.22 21.34
CA ARG A 93 14.84 2.72 21.65
C ARG A 93 15.14 2.78 23.16
N VAL A 94 14.14 2.63 24.03
CA VAL A 94 14.34 2.62 25.49
C VAL A 94 14.76 1.21 25.93
N PRO A 95 15.92 1.04 26.59
CA PRO A 95 16.47 -0.28 26.89
C PRO A 95 15.82 -0.97 28.10
N ASP A 96 15.11 -0.26 28.97
CA ASP A 96 14.49 -0.82 30.17
C ASP A 96 12.95 -0.70 30.15
N LYS A 97 12.28 -1.78 30.58
CA LYS A 97 10.82 -1.90 30.54
C LYS A 97 10.09 -0.98 31.52
N TYR A 98 10.70 -0.64 32.66
CA TYR A 98 10.08 0.23 33.65
C TYR A 98 10.00 1.68 33.14
N THR A 99 11.04 2.17 32.46
CA THR A 99 10.99 3.48 31.81
C THR A 99 10.03 3.50 30.63
N ILE A 100 9.91 2.40 29.87
CA ILE A 100 8.89 2.23 28.83
C ILE A 100 7.48 2.40 29.42
N ASP A 101 7.16 1.70 30.50
CA ASP A 101 5.83 1.75 31.13
C ASP A 101 5.50 3.15 31.69
N LEU A 102 6.49 3.83 32.25
CA LEU A 102 6.37 5.23 32.68
C LEU A 102 6.12 6.18 31.50
N LEU A 103 6.83 6.00 30.39
CA LEU A 103 6.68 6.83 29.19
C LEU A 103 5.32 6.60 28.52
N ILE A 104 4.87 5.35 28.44
CA ILE A 104 3.53 4.95 27.97
C ILE A 104 2.48 5.65 28.83
N LYS A 105 2.58 5.56 30.16
CA LYS A 105 1.63 6.20 31.07
C LYS A 105 1.66 7.72 31.00
N ASP A 106 2.83 8.34 30.84
CA ASP A 106 2.93 9.79 30.74
C ASP A 106 2.37 10.31 29.41
N LYS A 107 2.73 9.70 28.27
CA LYS A 107 2.39 10.21 26.93
C LYS A 107 1.06 9.72 26.39
N LEU A 108 0.65 8.48 26.66
CA LEU A 108 -0.65 7.97 26.19
C LEU A 108 -1.83 8.41 27.07
N THR A 109 -1.59 8.75 28.33
CA THR A 109 -2.66 9.13 29.26
C THR A 109 -2.86 10.65 29.35
N SER A 110 -1.84 11.45 29.00
CA SER A 110 -1.94 12.92 28.95
C SER A 110 -2.47 13.44 27.62
N ALA A 111 -2.17 12.77 26.50
CA ALA A 111 -2.92 12.91 25.27
C ALA A 111 -4.30 12.28 25.50
N ALA A 112 -5.39 13.02 25.28
CA ALA A 112 -6.76 12.62 25.59
C ALA A 112 -7.30 11.49 24.67
N TRP A 113 -6.56 10.39 24.49
CA TRP A 113 -6.95 9.23 23.70
C TRP A 113 -8.20 8.52 24.27
N LYS A 114 -8.55 8.75 25.54
CA LYS A 114 -9.83 8.27 26.11
C LYS A 114 -11.06 8.74 25.34
N ASN A 115 -10.99 9.87 24.64
CA ASN A 115 -12.11 10.38 23.84
C ASN A 115 -12.19 9.74 22.44
N HIS A 116 -11.15 9.05 21.97
CA HIS A 116 -11.07 8.46 20.62
C HIS A 116 -10.93 6.93 20.61
N VAL A 117 -10.59 6.28 21.73
CA VAL A 117 -10.38 4.82 21.81
C VAL A 117 -11.68 4.03 22.13
N GLY A 118 -12.86 4.66 22.06
CA GLY A 118 -14.10 3.99 22.50
C GLY A 118 -15.44 4.52 22.01
N MET A 119 -15.50 5.36 20.98
CA MET A 119 -16.75 5.89 20.42
C MET A 119 -16.59 5.88 18.89
N GLU A 120 -17.32 5.15 18.04
CA GLU A 120 -18.62 4.50 18.20
C GLU A 120 -18.82 3.28 17.27
N LYS A 121 -19.45 2.26 17.84
CA LYS A 121 -20.55 1.45 17.31
C LYS A 121 -20.53 1.02 15.83
N HIS A 122 -20.40 -0.30 15.69
CA HIS A 122 -21.16 -1.09 14.72
C HIS A 122 -22.57 -0.51 14.46
N LEU A 123 -22.79 -0.06 13.22
CA LEU A 123 -24.02 -0.20 12.44
C LEU A 123 -23.63 -0.54 11.00
#